data_AF-A0A1H6ST59-F1
#
_entry.id   AF-A0A1H6ST59-F1
#
_cell.length_a   1.000
_cell.length_b   1.000
_cell.length_c   1.000
_cell.angle_alpha   90.00
_cell.angle_beta   90.00
_cell.angle_gamma   90.00
#
_symmetry.space_group_name_H-M   'P 1'
#
loop_
_entity.id
_entity.type
_entity.pdbx_description
1 polymer ?
#
loop_
_entity_poly.entity_id
_entity_poly.type
_entity_poly.pdbx_seq_one_letter_code
_entity_poly.pdbx_strand_id
1 'polypeptide(L)'
;MEIKNTFDFYFSFFEKKKLFLLFPNLKEELLFQYNQIVNDSKKTNLHYDFIQRYSQIIETGIGGDFYEISWSIRKIENIISINNLPLIDIDIDRIYSDELNLNPQKLSFYKDKNELSFKPIYVSYYKPIETYIVIDGNHRTNELRRRGDNKVRGYVLSPLCNKEAMNELSFSLYKFHHNLVSLYIFCKTPFFVNIKTEKNFKKNTFYGDSVKFNYLFFKKIIIFFS
;
A
#
# COMPACT_ATOMS: atom_id res chain seq x y z
N MET A 1 -14.57 2.62 -6.95
CA MET A 1 -13.16 2.68 -7.37
C MET A 1 -13.07 3.65 -8.52
N GLU A 2 -12.31 4.72 -8.34
CA GLU A 2 -12.13 5.78 -9.33
C GLU A 2 -10.62 6.04 -9.41
N ILE A 3 -9.94 5.41 -10.38
CA ILE A 3 -8.48 5.51 -10.54
C ILE A 3 -8.09 5.97 -11.95
N LYS A 4 -9.04 6.55 -12.69
CA LYS A 4 -8.85 6.96 -14.08
C LYS A 4 -7.94 8.19 -14.19
N ASN A 5 -8.19 9.23 -13.39
CA ASN A 5 -7.37 10.45 -13.43
C ASN A 5 -5.92 10.16 -12.99
N THR A 6 -5.75 9.27 -12.00
CA THR A 6 -4.48 8.72 -11.55
C THR A 6 -3.75 8.04 -12.70
N PHE A 7 -4.44 7.13 -13.38
CA PHE A 7 -3.90 6.44 -14.54
C PHE A 7 -3.47 7.42 -15.63
N ASP A 8 -4.37 8.32 -16.05
CA ASP A 8 -4.16 9.29 -17.11
C ASP A 8 -2.99 10.24 -16.78
N PHE A 9 -2.89 10.69 -15.52
CA PHE A 9 -1.80 11.52 -15.03
C PHE A 9 -0.44 10.82 -15.17
N TYR A 10 -0.31 9.61 -14.60
CA TYR A 10 0.96 8.89 -14.64
C TYR A 10 1.36 8.51 -16.06
N PHE A 11 0.41 8.06 -16.90
CA PHE A 11 0.68 7.74 -18.31
C PHE A 11 1.16 8.96 -19.10
N SER A 12 0.46 10.09 -18.98
CA SER A 12 0.85 11.33 -19.64
C SER A 12 2.23 11.80 -19.19
N PHE A 13 2.53 11.68 -17.89
CA PHE A 13 3.85 11.99 -17.35
C PHE A 13 4.94 11.06 -17.92
N PHE A 14 4.69 9.76 -17.98
CA PHE A 14 5.63 8.77 -18.52
C PHE A 14 5.87 8.96 -20.03
N GLU A 15 4.86 9.34 -20.80
CA GLU A 15 5.00 9.71 -22.21
C GLU A 15 5.88 10.94 -22.39
N LYS A 16 5.59 12.01 -21.65
CA LYS A 16 6.39 13.25 -21.68
C LYS A 16 7.86 12.97 -21.33
N LYS A 17 8.10 12.08 -20.36
CA LYS A 17 9.43 11.63 -19.94
C LYS A 17 10.05 10.55 -20.81
N LYS A 18 9.43 10.24 -21.96
CA LYS A 18 9.91 9.23 -22.92
C LYS A 18 10.17 7.86 -22.28
N LEU A 19 9.55 7.56 -21.14
CA LEU A 19 9.78 6.32 -20.39
C LEU A 19 9.39 5.10 -21.24
N PHE A 20 8.26 5.20 -21.96
CA PHE A 20 7.78 4.12 -22.82
C PHE A 20 8.64 3.89 -24.07
N LEU A 21 9.44 4.87 -24.50
CA LEU A 21 10.45 4.66 -25.54
C LEU A 21 11.64 3.86 -25.00
N LEU A 22 12.00 4.10 -23.73
CA LEU A 22 13.14 3.45 -23.09
C LEU A 22 12.84 2.04 -22.60
N PHE A 23 11.57 1.75 -22.30
CA PHE A 23 11.07 0.45 -21.90
C PHE A 23 9.96 0.03 -22.86
N PRO A 24 10.33 -0.58 -24.00
CA PRO A 24 9.36 -1.17 -24.91
C PRO A 24 8.43 -2.13 -24.15
N ASN A 25 7.16 -2.16 -24.51
CA ASN A 25 6.09 -2.96 -23.89
C ASN A 25 5.55 -2.45 -22.54
N LEU A 26 6.27 -1.57 -21.82
CA LEU A 26 5.82 -1.09 -20.50
C LEU A 26 4.44 -0.41 -20.57
N LYS A 27 4.18 0.38 -21.63
CA LYS A 27 2.90 1.05 -21.85
C LYS A 27 1.75 0.05 -21.96
N GLU A 28 1.92 -0.97 -22.78
CA GLU A 28 0.93 -2.01 -23.03
C GLU A 28 0.68 -2.85 -21.78
N GLU A 29 1.74 -3.18 -21.03
CA GLU A 29 1.63 -3.95 -19.79
C GLU A 29 0.89 -3.19 -18.68
N LEU A 30 1.17 -1.90 -18.50
CA LEU A 30 0.47 -1.08 -17.52
C LEU A 30 -0.99 -0.89 -17.92
N LEU A 31 -1.27 -0.69 -19.21
CA LEU A 31 -2.64 -0.58 -19.73
C LEU A 31 -3.41 -1.88 -19.53
N PHE A 32 -2.78 -3.03 -19.79
CA PHE A 32 -3.35 -4.34 -19.54
C PHE A 32 -3.69 -4.55 -18.05
N GLN A 33 -2.75 -4.22 -17.15
CA GLN A 33 -2.99 -4.32 -15.70
C GLN A 33 -4.14 -3.43 -15.24
N TYR A 34 -4.18 -2.18 -15.71
CA TYR A 34 -5.29 -1.25 -15.41
C TYR A 34 -6.64 -1.82 -15.87
N ASN A 35 -6.71 -2.31 -17.11
CA ASN A 35 -7.95 -2.88 -17.65
C ASN A 35 -8.41 -4.13 -16.88
N GLN A 36 -7.47 -4.97 -16.43
CA GLN A 36 -7.78 -6.10 -15.55
C GLN A 36 -8.40 -5.63 -14.23
N ILE A 37 -7.77 -4.66 -13.56
CA ILE A 37 -8.27 -4.11 -12.29
C ILE A 37 -9.68 -3.52 -12.46
N VAL A 38 -9.91 -2.73 -13.52
CA VAL A 38 -11.23 -2.19 -13.83
C VAL A 38 -12.26 -3.30 -14.04
N ASN A 39 -11.92 -4.33 -14.80
CA ASN A 39 -12.84 -5.44 -15.05
C ASN A 39 -13.13 -6.26 -13.78
N ASP A 40 -12.10 -6.56 -13.00
CA ASP A 40 -12.24 -7.34 -11.76
C ASP A 40 -13.07 -6.55 -10.74
N SER A 41 -12.84 -5.24 -10.61
CA SER A 41 -13.65 -4.38 -9.74
C SER A 41 -15.14 -4.39 -10.07
N LYS A 42 -15.51 -4.51 -11.35
CA LYS A 42 -16.92 -4.60 -11.80
C LYS A 42 -17.53 -5.97 -11.53
N LYS A 43 -16.73 -7.03 -11.62
CA LYS A 43 -17.17 -8.42 -11.38
C LYS A 43 -17.31 -8.76 -9.91
N THR A 44 -16.67 -7.98 -9.05
CA THR A 44 -16.63 -8.26 -7.62
C THR A 44 -17.98 -7.91 -6.99
N ASN A 45 -18.95 -8.83 -7.06
CA ASN A 45 -20.10 -8.82 -6.16
C ASN A 45 -19.55 -9.01 -4.73
N LEU A 46 -19.93 -8.12 -3.82
CA LEU A 46 -19.41 -7.94 -2.46
C LEU A 46 -19.60 -9.13 -1.47
N HIS A 47 -19.68 -10.37 -1.95
CA HIS A 47 -19.67 -11.56 -1.11
C HIS A 47 -18.27 -12.20 -1.08
N TYR A 48 -17.41 -11.62 -0.26
CA TYR A 48 -16.28 -12.35 0.30
C TYR A 48 -16.58 -12.65 1.77
N ASP A 49 -16.57 -13.93 2.13
CA ASP A 49 -16.67 -14.49 3.48
C ASP A 49 -15.45 -14.15 4.35
N PHE A 50 -15.14 -12.87 4.49
CA PHE A 50 -14.28 -12.39 5.57
C PHE A 50 -15.18 -12.04 6.75
N ILE A 51 -15.42 -13.02 7.63
CA ILE A 51 -16.14 -12.84 8.90
C ILE A 51 -15.56 -11.64 9.69
N GLN A 52 -14.27 -11.33 9.53
CA GLN A 52 -13.62 -10.12 10.04
C GLN A 52 -12.66 -9.52 9.00
N ARG A 53 -13.01 -8.35 8.48
CA ARG A 53 -12.17 -7.54 7.57
C ARG A 53 -12.03 -6.11 8.09
N TYR A 54 -10.91 -5.49 7.77
CA TYR A 54 -10.75 -4.04 7.80
C TYR A 54 -10.60 -3.53 6.37
N SER A 55 -11.22 -2.39 6.09
CA SER A 55 -11.13 -1.70 4.82
C SER A 55 -10.66 -0.27 5.05
N GLN A 56 -9.85 0.24 4.12
CA GLN A 56 -9.43 1.64 4.10
C GLN A 56 -9.59 2.20 2.69
N ILE A 57 -10.14 3.42 2.60
CA ILE A 57 -10.11 4.20 1.36
C ILE A 57 -8.71 4.83 1.24
N ILE A 58 -8.06 4.59 0.11
CA ILE A 58 -6.78 5.20 -0.25
C ILE A 58 -7.04 6.25 -1.31
N GLU A 59 -6.83 7.50 -0.93
CA GLU A 59 -6.79 8.61 -1.85
C GLU A 59 -5.45 8.64 -2.59
N THR A 60 -5.50 8.88 -3.89
CA THR A 60 -4.30 8.96 -4.73
C THR A 60 -3.72 10.38 -4.79
N GLY A 61 -4.49 11.37 -4.37
CA GLY A 61 -4.17 12.80 -4.50
C GLY A 61 -4.32 13.36 -5.92
N ILE A 62 -4.85 12.59 -6.88
CA ILE A 62 -4.96 13.00 -8.29
C ILE A 62 -6.44 13.05 -8.71
N GLY A 63 -6.95 14.25 -8.98
CA GLY A 63 -8.30 14.41 -9.55
C GLY A 63 -9.44 13.84 -8.68
N GLY A 64 -9.23 13.74 -7.36
CA GLY A 64 -10.19 13.13 -6.44
C GLY A 64 -10.24 11.59 -6.48
N ASP A 65 -9.35 10.94 -7.24
CA ASP A 65 -9.34 9.50 -7.38
C ASP A 65 -9.00 8.77 -6.07
N PHE A 66 -9.72 7.68 -5.85
CA PHE A 66 -9.57 6.81 -4.69
C PHE A 66 -9.87 5.34 -5.03
N TYR A 67 -9.35 4.44 -4.20
CA TYR A 67 -9.72 3.04 -4.21
C TYR A 67 -9.76 2.47 -2.80
N GLU A 68 -10.53 1.40 -2.61
CA GLU A 68 -10.61 0.70 -1.34
C GLU A 68 -9.65 -0.49 -1.33
N ILE A 69 -8.97 -0.68 -0.21
CA ILE A 69 -8.21 -1.89 0.08
C ILE A 69 -8.77 -2.56 1.31
N SER A 70 -8.79 -3.88 1.32
CA SER A 70 -9.25 -4.66 2.45
C SER A 70 -8.21 -5.70 2.88
N TRP A 71 -8.08 -5.85 4.20
CA TRP A 71 -7.30 -6.91 4.83
C TRP A 71 -8.20 -7.86 5.61
N SER A 72 -7.86 -9.14 5.56
CA SER A 72 -8.48 -10.16 6.40
C SER A 72 -7.77 -10.26 7.75
N ILE A 73 -8.47 -9.95 8.83
CA ILE A 73 -7.91 -10.02 10.19
C ILE A 73 -7.52 -11.46 10.54
N ARG A 74 -8.33 -12.45 10.16
CA ARG A 74 -8.03 -13.86 10.36
C ARG A 74 -6.73 -14.29 9.66
N LYS A 75 -6.50 -13.84 8.42
CA LYS A 75 -5.25 -14.14 7.72
C LYS A 75 -4.06 -13.47 8.40
N ILE A 76 -4.22 -12.25 8.91
CA ILE A 76 -3.17 -11.55 9.65
C ILE A 76 -2.77 -12.34 10.90
N GLU A 77 -3.74 -12.80 11.69
CA GLU A 77 -3.47 -13.61 12.87
C GLU A 77 -2.72 -14.89 12.54
N ASN A 78 -3.10 -15.57 11.45
CA ASN A 78 -2.39 -16.74 10.96
C ASN A 78 -0.95 -16.41 10.54
N ILE A 79 -0.74 -15.30 9.81
CA ILE A 79 0.60 -14.85 9.37
C ILE A 79 1.49 -14.55 10.57
N ILE A 80 0.97 -13.85 11.58
CA ILE A 80 1.69 -13.54 12.82
C ILE A 80 2.15 -14.84 13.50
N SER A 81 1.23 -15.80 13.64
CA SER A 81 1.53 -17.09 14.28
C SER A 81 2.53 -17.93 13.50
N ILE A 82 2.36 -18.06 12.18
CA ILE A 82 3.20 -18.94 11.34
C ILE A 82 4.62 -18.36 11.23
N ASN A 83 4.74 -17.04 11.08
CA ASN A 83 6.03 -16.39 10.88
C ASN A 83 6.69 -15.95 12.20
N ASN A 84 6.06 -16.22 13.35
CA ASN A 84 6.49 -15.77 14.67
C ASN A 84 6.86 -14.27 14.69
N LEU A 85 5.98 -13.42 14.14
CA LEU A 85 6.28 -11.99 14.03
C LEU A 85 6.47 -11.40 15.43
N PRO A 86 7.50 -10.55 15.64
CA PRO A 86 7.76 -9.98 16.95
C PRO A 86 6.70 -8.94 17.30
N LEU A 87 6.30 -8.94 18.57
CA LEU A 87 5.52 -7.86 19.16
C LEU A 87 6.46 -6.71 19.50
N ILE A 88 6.23 -5.52 18.94
CA ILE A 88 7.11 -4.36 19.09
C ILE A 88 6.35 -3.13 19.60
N ASP A 89 7.08 -2.17 20.15
CA ASP A 89 6.56 -0.84 20.44
C ASP A 89 6.55 0.00 19.15
N ILE A 90 5.40 0.59 18.84
CA ILE A 90 5.19 1.41 17.66
C ILE A 90 4.94 2.85 18.10
N ASP A 91 5.65 3.79 17.50
CA ASP A 91 5.45 5.23 17.70
C ASP A 91 4.08 5.65 17.13
N ILE A 92 3.20 6.17 17.98
CA ILE A 92 1.80 6.52 17.62
C ILE A 92 1.75 7.63 16.59
N ASP A 93 2.74 8.53 16.57
CA ASP A 93 2.79 9.65 15.64
C ASP A 93 3.22 9.24 14.23
N ARG A 94 3.78 8.02 14.09
CA ARG A 94 4.22 7.47 12.80
C ARG A 94 3.18 6.61 12.11
N ILE A 95 2.02 6.39 12.74
CA ILE A 95 0.97 5.52 12.22
C ILE A 95 -0.32 6.30 11.95
N TYR A 96 -0.86 6.08 10.77
CA TYR A 96 -2.21 6.48 10.42
C TYR A 96 -3.22 5.54 11.08
N SER A 97 -4.19 6.11 11.79
CA SER A 97 -5.30 5.41 12.42
C SER A 97 -6.59 6.14 12.07
N ASP A 98 -7.59 5.42 11.56
CA ASP A 98 -8.87 6.02 11.16
C ASP A 98 -9.65 6.48 12.40
N GLU A 99 -9.96 7.77 12.44
CA GLU A 99 -10.73 8.42 13.49
C GLU A 99 -12.22 8.57 13.14
N LEU A 100 -12.58 8.50 11.86
CA LEU A 100 -13.92 8.84 11.37
C LEU A 100 -14.99 7.82 11.77
N ASN A 101 -14.58 6.55 11.96
CA ASN A 101 -15.50 5.43 12.20
C ASN A 101 -15.38 4.84 13.61
N LEU A 102 -14.92 5.63 14.59
CA LEU A 102 -14.73 5.15 15.96
C LEU A 102 -16.05 5.09 16.74
N ASN A 103 -16.50 3.88 17.06
CA ASN A 103 -17.53 3.65 18.07
C ASN A 103 -17.18 4.30 19.44
N PRO A 104 -17.98 5.27 19.93
CA PRO A 104 -17.73 5.98 21.20
C PRO A 104 -17.74 5.08 22.45
N GLN A 105 -18.55 4.02 22.47
CA GLN A 105 -18.61 3.08 23.60
C GLN A 105 -17.32 2.26 23.72
N LYS A 106 -16.68 1.94 22.59
CA LYS A 106 -15.36 1.29 22.61
C LYS A 106 -14.28 2.24 23.10
N LEU A 107 -14.36 3.53 22.73
CA LEU A 107 -13.42 4.54 23.25
C LEU A 107 -13.54 4.68 24.77
N SER A 108 -14.76 4.79 25.30
CA SER A 108 -14.96 4.88 26.75
C SER A 108 -14.44 3.64 27.49
N PHE A 109 -14.57 2.44 26.90
CA PHE A 109 -14.01 1.21 27.46
C PHE A 109 -12.48 1.21 27.59
N TYR A 110 -11.77 1.87 26.68
CA TYR A 110 -10.30 1.94 26.70
C TYR A 110 -9.76 3.11 27.53
N LYS A 111 -10.61 4.10 27.84
CA LYS A 111 -10.22 5.36 28.48
C LYS A 111 -9.32 5.21 29.69
N ASP A 112 -9.73 4.37 30.64
CA ASP A 112 -9.06 4.22 31.94
C ASP A 112 -8.16 2.97 32.00
N LYS A 113 -7.92 2.33 30.86
CA LYS A 113 -7.18 1.08 30.79
C LYS A 113 -5.71 1.29 30.42
N ASN A 114 -4.82 0.61 31.12
CA ASN A 114 -3.39 0.61 30.80
C ASN A 114 -3.15 -0.05 29.42
N GLU A 115 -2.18 0.48 28.66
CA GLU A 115 -1.77 -0.08 27.36
C GLU A 115 -1.46 -1.59 27.42
N LEU A 116 -0.83 -2.06 28.50
CA LEU A 116 -0.49 -3.48 28.69
C LEU A 116 -1.73 -4.39 28.79
N SER A 117 -2.90 -3.82 29.08
CA SER A 117 -4.17 -4.55 29.09
C SER A 117 -4.83 -4.64 27.71
N PHE A 118 -4.28 -3.95 26.71
CA PHE A 118 -4.78 -3.99 25.34
C PHE A 118 -4.28 -5.24 24.63
N LYS A 119 -5.15 -5.78 23.76
CA LYS A 119 -4.68 -6.64 22.68
C LYS A 119 -3.65 -5.83 21.86
N PRO A 120 -2.61 -6.44 21.29
CA PRO A 120 -1.73 -5.78 20.33
C PRO A 120 -2.49 -5.24 19.12
N ILE A 121 -2.05 -4.10 18.57
CA ILE A 121 -2.59 -3.58 17.31
C ILE A 121 -1.95 -4.29 16.10
N TYR A 122 -2.63 -4.27 14.95
CA TYR A 122 -2.07 -4.75 13.69
C TYR A 122 -1.84 -3.57 12.76
N VAL A 123 -0.62 -3.44 12.26
CA VAL A 123 -0.20 -2.31 11.42
C VAL A 123 0.33 -2.83 10.09
N SER A 124 -0.12 -2.25 8.99
CA SER A 124 0.39 -2.49 7.64
C SER A 124 1.36 -1.39 7.25
N TYR A 125 2.56 -1.73 6.77
CA TYR A 125 3.34 -0.73 6.03
C TYR A 125 2.83 -0.60 4.59
N TYR A 126 2.20 0.53 4.28
CA TYR A 126 1.61 0.83 2.99
C TYR A 126 2.61 1.51 2.06
N LYS A 127 3.45 0.67 1.42
CA LYS A 127 4.57 1.08 0.57
C LYS A 127 4.26 2.19 -0.47
N PRO A 128 3.11 2.23 -1.18
CA PRO A 128 2.83 3.29 -2.16
C PRO A 128 2.88 4.72 -1.62
N ILE A 129 2.48 4.94 -0.36
CA ILE A 129 2.50 6.28 0.29
C ILE A 129 3.44 6.32 1.50
N GLU A 130 4.27 5.29 1.68
CA GLU A 130 5.26 5.16 2.76
C GLU A 130 4.71 5.35 4.18
N THR A 131 3.45 4.98 4.38
CA THR A 131 2.73 5.20 5.65
C THR A 131 2.39 3.88 6.33
N TYR A 132 2.51 3.84 7.66
CA TYR A 132 1.99 2.75 8.48
C TYR A 132 0.50 2.96 8.74
N ILE A 133 -0.33 1.97 8.42
CA ILE A 133 -1.80 2.02 8.57
C ILE A 133 -2.24 1.02 9.62
N VAL A 134 -3.00 1.48 10.62
CA VAL A 134 -3.62 0.60 11.63
C VAL A 134 -4.77 -0.18 11.00
N ILE A 135 -4.60 -1.49 10.87
CA ILE A 135 -5.59 -2.44 10.32
C ILE A 135 -6.56 -2.91 11.41
N ASP A 136 -6.05 -3.16 12.61
CA ASP A 136 -6.86 -3.47 13.79
C ASP A 136 -6.31 -2.73 15.00
N GLY A 137 -7.22 -2.19 15.80
CA GLY A 137 -6.88 -1.43 17.00
C GLY A 137 -7.01 0.08 16.88
N ASN A 138 -7.72 0.61 15.89
CA ASN A 138 -7.96 2.05 15.76
C ASN A 138 -8.49 2.68 17.06
N HIS A 139 -9.46 2.06 17.76
CA HIS A 139 -9.93 2.56 19.07
C HIS A 139 -8.83 2.63 20.14
N ARG A 140 -7.95 1.63 20.19
CA ARG A 140 -6.86 1.55 21.17
C ARG A 140 -5.81 2.62 20.87
N THR A 141 -5.40 2.73 19.61
CA THR A 141 -4.43 3.72 19.15
C THR A 141 -4.91 5.14 19.40
N ASN A 142 -6.16 5.45 19.04
CA ASN A 142 -6.71 6.79 19.20
C ASN A 142 -6.90 7.18 20.67
N GLU A 143 -7.27 6.23 21.53
CA GLU A 143 -7.36 6.50 22.96
C GLU A 143 -5.98 6.75 23.59
N LEU A 144 -4.95 5.98 23.23
CA LEU A 144 -3.56 6.25 23.65
C LEU A 144 -3.10 7.64 23.20
N ARG A 145 -3.33 7.97 21.92
CA ARG A 145 -3.03 9.30 21.37
C ARG A 145 -3.70 10.42 22.17
N ARG A 146 -4.98 10.26 22.49
CA ARG A 146 -5.77 11.25 23.26
C ARG A 146 -5.22 11.48 24.67
N ARG A 147 -4.56 10.48 25.26
CA ARG A 147 -3.95 10.57 26.60
C ARG A 147 -2.53 11.13 26.57
N GLY A 148 -1.96 11.36 25.39
CA GLY A 148 -0.56 11.80 25.23
C GLY A 148 0.45 10.66 25.37
N ASP A 149 -0.01 9.41 25.24
CA ASP A 149 0.90 8.28 25.12
C ASP A 149 1.58 8.32 23.74
N ASN A 150 2.89 8.05 23.68
CA ASN A 150 3.67 8.12 22.44
C ASN A 150 3.87 6.75 21.78
N LYS A 151 3.47 5.67 22.45
CA LYS A 151 3.75 4.29 22.01
C LYS A 151 2.51 3.40 22.12
N VAL A 152 2.44 2.43 21.21
CA VAL A 152 1.46 1.36 21.21
C VAL A 152 2.11 0.03 20.82
N ARG A 153 1.85 -1.03 21.58
CA ARG A 153 2.32 -2.38 21.24
C ARG A 153 1.54 -2.98 20.07
N GLY A 154 2.26 -3.48 19.07
CA GLY A 154 1.64 -4.07 17.88
C GLY A 154 2.55 -4.94 17.04
N TYR A 155 1.94 -5.55 16.03
CA TYR A 155 2.62 -6.30 14.98
C TYR A 155 2.66 -5.46 13.71
N VAL A 156 3.83 -5.36 13.09
CA VAL A 156 4.02 -4.66 11.81
C VAL A 156 4.12 -5.68 10.69
N LEU A 157 3.17 -5.63 9.76
CA LEU A 157 3.14 -6.49 8.59
C LEU A 157 4.07 -5.93 7.52
N SER A 158 4.96 -6.81 7.06
CA SER A 158 5.81 -6.52 5.91
C SER A 158 4.98 -6.40 4.62
N PRO A 159 5.53 -5.74 3.59
CA PRO A 159 5.15 -5.89 2.19
C PRO A 159 4.66 -7.27 1.74
N LEU A 160 5.34 -8.34 2.14
CA LEU A 160 5.00 -9.72 1.77
C LEU A 160 3.79 -10.22 2.57
N CYS A 161 3.74 -9.94 3.87
CA CYS A 161 2.60 -10.27 4.72
C CYS A 161 1.32 -9.58 4.24
N ASN A 162 1.42 -8.33 3.75
CA ASN A 162 0.28 -7.60 3.18
C ASN A 162 -0.34 -8.33 1.99
N LYS A 163 0.48 -8.90 1.11
CA LYS A 163 0.00 -9.68 -0.04
C LYS A 163 -0.89 -10.83 0.40
N GLU A 164 -0.48 -11.54 1.44
CA GLU A 164 -1.22 -12.71 1.94
C GLU A 164 -2.50 -12.30 2.67
N ALA A 165 -2.45 -11.18 3.41
CA ALA A 165 -3.56 -10.66 4.19
C ALA A 165 -4.68 -10.03 3.34
N MET A 166 -4.35 -9.46 2.18
CA MET A 166 -5.32 -8.82 1.29
C MET A 166 -6.10 -9.83 0.44
N ASN A 167 -7.23 -9.38 -0.14
CA ASN A 167 -7.86 -10.09 -1.26
C ASN A 167 -7.17 -9.76 -2.59
N GLU A 168 -7.47 -10.53 -3.64
CA GLU A 168 -6.78 -10.40 -4.93
C GLU A 168 -6.94 -9.01 -5.56
N LEU A 169 -8.13 -8.42 -5.50
CA LEU A 169 -8.38 -7.08 -6.04
C LEU A 169 -7.62 -6.00 -5.26
N SER A 170 -7.67 -6.03 -3.92
CA SER A 170 -6.97 -5.08 -3.05
C SER A 170 -5.46 -5.16 -3.25
N PHE A 171 -4.93 -6.38 -3.36
CA PHE A 171 -3.51 -6.57 -3.64
C PHE A 171 -3.13 -6.10 -5.05
N SER A 172 -4.01 -6.33 -6.05
CA SER A 172 -3.77 -5.86 -7.42
C SER A 172 -3.75 -4.33 -7.49
N LEU A 173 -4.67 -3.66 -6.79
CA LEU A 173 -4.70 -2.19 -6.65
C LEU A 173 -3.46 -1.66 -5.95
N TYR A 174 -3.12 -2.25 -4.80
CA TYR A 174 -1.91 -1.92 -4.04
C TYR A 174 -0.64 -2.03 -4.91
N LYS A 175 -0.50 -3.16 -5.59
CA LYS A 175 0.62 -3.45 -6.48
C LYS A 175 0.67 -2.43 -7.61
N PHE A 176 -0.46 -2.15 -8.25
CA PHE A 176 -0.54 -1.22 -9.36
C PHE A 176 -0.14 0.20 -8.94
N HIS A 177 -0.70 0.72 -7.86
CA HIS A 177 -0.34 2.04 -7.34
C HIS A 177 1.14 2.13 -6.96
N HIS A 178 1.67 1.12 -6.26
CA HIS A 178 3.10 1.05 -5.95
C HIS A 178 3.98 1.19 -7.20
N ASN A 179 3.59 0.58 -8.32
CA ASN A 179 4.39 0.59 -9.54
C ASN A 179 4.37 1.94 -10.23
N LEU A 180 3.19 2.57 -10.29
CA LEU A 180 3.06 3.92 -10.82
C LEU A 180 3.95 4.89 -10.02
N VAL A 181 3.86 4.84 -8.68
CA VAL A 181 4.70 5.68 -7.80
C VAL A 181 6.19 5.36 -7.98
N SER A 182 6.57 4.09 -8.06
CA SER A 182 7.98 3.69 -8.23
C SER A 182 8.57 4.17 -9.55
N LEU A 183 7.82 4.04 -10.65
CA LEU A 183 8.23 4.53 -11.96
C LEU A 183 8.29 6.06 -12.00
N TYR A 184 7.38 6.74 -11.30
CA TYR A 184 7.39 8.18 -11.16
C TYR A 184 8.61 8.68 -10.39
N ILE A 185 8.92 8.06 -9.25
CA ILE A 185 10.14 8.33 -8.48
C ILE A 185 11.37 8.06 -9.35
N PHE A 186 11.39 6.97 -10.12
CA PHE A 186 12.47 6.65 -11.05
C PHE A 186 12.71 7.77 -12.08
N CYS A 187 11.64 8.31 -12.66
CA CYS A 187 11.70 9.42 -13.61
C CYS A 187 12.11 10.76 -12.97
N LYS A 188 11.84 10.96 -11.68
CA LYS A 188 12.16 12.21 -10.95
C LYS A 188 13.51 12.22 -10.26
N THR A 189 14.02 11.06 -9.85
CA THR A 189 15.20 10.97 -8.99
C THR A 189 16.49 11.10 -9.81
N PRO A 190 17.41 12.03 -9.46
CA PRO A 190 18.66 12.22 -10.19
C PRO A 190 19.59 10.98 -10.19
N PHE A 191 20.67 11.08 -10.95
CA PHE A 191 21.52 9.99 -11.47
C PHE A 191 22.01 8.92 -10.48
N PHE A 192 22.09 9.21 -9.18
CA PHE A 192 22.85 8.39 -8.22
C PHE A 192 22.05 7.31 -7.48
N VAL A 193 20.75 7.13 -7.75
CA VAL A 193 19.94 6.10 -7.08
C VAL A 193 19.80 4.85 -7.95
N ASN A 194 20.41 3.75 -7.47
CA ASN A 194 20.25 2.39 -7.97
C ASN A 194 18.83 1.89 -7.73
N ILE A 195 17.95 2.04 -8.72
CA ILE A 195 16.63 1.40 -8.70
C ILE A 195 16.76 0.12 -9.50
N LYS A 196 16.43 -1.02 -8.90
CA LYS A 196 16.57 -2.33 -9.52
C LYS A 196 15.24 -2.70 -10.25
N THR A 197 15.23 -3.11 -11.55
CA THR A 197 14.27 -3.97 -12.34
C THR A 197 14.71 -4.46 -13.77
N GLU A 198 14.78 -5.75 -14.14
CA GLU A 198 15.27 -6.21 -15.48
C GLU A 198 14.16 -6.47 -16.50
N LYS A 199 14.56 -6.84 -17.74
CA LYS A 199 14.10 -6.28 -19.01
C LYS A 199 12.86 -6.84 -19.72
N ASN A 200 12.10 -7.82 -19.22
CA ASN A 200 10.90 -8.32 -19.91
C ASN A 200 9.88 -8.80 -18.88
N PHE A 201 8.75 -8.13 -18.74
CA PHE A 201 7.92 -8.27 -17.55
C PHE A 201 6.83 -9.35 -17.67
N LYS A 202 7.09 -10.47 -16.99
CA LYS A 202 6.21 -11.27 -16.08
C LYS A 202 7.16 -12.17 -15.27
N LYS A 203 6.95 -12.51 -13.99
CA LYS A 203 5.71 -12.66 -13.22
C LYS A 203 5.83 -11.91 -11.87
N ASN A 204 4.78 -11.13 -11.51
CA ASN A 204 4.63 -10.17 -10.39
C ASN A 204 5.03 -8.70 -10.63
N THR A 205 4.89 -8.24 -11.86
CA THR A 205 5.35 -6.99 -12.53
C THR A 205 4.71 -5.66 -12.11
N PHE A 206 4.89 -5.07 -10.95
CA PHE A 206 6.07 -4.99 -10.11
C PHE A 206 5.64 -4.81 -8.64
N TYR A 207 6.51 -5.08 -7.68
CA TYR A 207 6.40 -4.76 -6.25
C TYR A 207 7.75 -5.15 -5.58
N GLY A 208 8.50 -4.21 -5.03
CA GLY A 208 9.98 -4.31 -5.00
C GLY A 208 10.68 -4.85 -3.73
N ASP A 209 11.52 -5.88 -3.93
CA ASP A 209 12.94 -5.99 -3.49
C ASP A 209 13.81 -6.87 -4.43
N SER A 210 13.27 -7.42 -5.54
CA SER A 210 13.90 -8.58 -6.22
C SER A 210 14.09 -8.51 -7.74
N VAL A 211 14.01 -7.35 -8.40
CA VAL A 211 14.22 -7.27 -9.87
C VAL A 211 15.28 -6.21 -10.14
N LYS A 212 16.24 -6.32 -11.08
CA LYS A 212 17.44 -5.43 -11.30
C LYS A 212 17.54 -4.76 -12.68
N PHE A 213 17.67 -3.43 -12.84
CA PHE A 213 17.55 -2.74 -14.15
C PHE A 213 18.95 -2.59 -14.76
N ASN A 214 19.14 -3.11 -15.97
CA ASN A 214 20.40 -2.93 -16.72
C ASN A 214 20.46 -1.58 -17.43
N TYR A 215 21.63 -0.95 -17.40
CA TYR A 215 21.92 0.32 -18.08
C TYR A 215 21.03 1.50 -17.64
N LEU A 216 20.54 1.49 -16.39
CA LEU A 216 19.77 2.57 -15.77
C LEU A 216 20.38 3.94 -15.99
N PHE A 217 21.70 4.01 -15.88
CA PHE A 217 22.45 5.24 -16.01
C PHE A 217 22.16 5.93 -17.35
N PHE A 218 22.37 5.25 -18.47
CA PHE A 218 22.12 5.77 -19.81
C PHE A 218 20.64 6.09 -20.05
N LYS A 219 19.73 5.24 -19.55
CA LYS A 219 18.29 5.49 -19.66
C LYS A 219 17.87 6.73 -18.87
N LYS A 220 18.41 6.94 -17.66
CA LYS A 220 18.19 8.15 -16.86
C LYS A 220 18.73 9.41 -17.57
N ILE A 221 19.85 9.33 -18.29
CA ILE A 221 20.35 10.45 -19.11
C ILE A 221 19.24 10.89 -20.06
N ILE A 222 18.69 9.94 -20.82
CA ILE A 222 17.68 10.24 -21.84
C ILE A 222 16.40 10.83 -21.20
N ILE A 223 15.98 10.32 -20.03
CA ILE A 223 14.79 10.84 -19.29
C ILE A 223 15.03 12.27 -18.77
N PHE A 224 16.22 12.55 -18.26
CA PHE A 224 16.52 13.84 -17.64
C PHE A 224 16.58 14.97 -18.67
N PHE A 225 17.11 14.68 -19.87
CA PHE A 225 17.17 15.62 -21.00
C PHE A 225 15.90 15.64 -21.86
N SER A 226 14.81 14.98 -21.41
CA SER A 226 13.47 15.01 -22.03
C SER A 226 12.43 15.68 -21.16
#